data_AF-A0A3B1CF43-F1
#
_entry.id   AF-A0A3B1CF43-F1
#
_cell.length_a   1.000
_cell.length_b   1.000
_cell.length_c   1.000
_cell.angle_alpha   90.00
_cell.angle_beta   90.00
_cell.angle_gamma   90.00
#
_symmetry.space_group_name_H-M   'P 1'
#
loop_
_entity.id
_entity.type
_entity.pdbx_description
1 polymer ?
#
loop_
_entity_poly.entity_id
_entity_poly.type
_entity_poly.pdbx_seq_one_letter_code
_entity_poly.pdbx_strand_id
1 'polypeptide(L)'
;MKPGRIYIASALLLLLYGAYAYYDMVIVKEREAARQAESFLLSIEPEKIIKIAVNTGQSSFVLQKKDGVWSVTDPVEAEADIDKVNDIINMAKDLTGERKISGGDAIKLPEYGLDKPATVLFYEEGEGEPQKIIVGDKNPAGSERYVMTGSGHQVYLVSNWKADSIIPILFEVREKRLFKGETEAVTGFKFRAGNFKVSAQKDKNNSWRLTSPVETGADDRAVNGLLGKFVSAKASGFIEEKAASPGKYGLDKPAMEFEADFGKNDKQKLLIGAVTDDGNRYAMMSGGEKIVRIAGGAFAGLPDSVNALRDLAVIKIEPEDVKELSVTFDGDTVKLVSTNANGGEKKWLITEPVKTDADRVAVDGLLSDLVNLKAKRFAYEGDRLDPALFGLNNPALKISLLAGANTTTLKFGIVSVKKPRFYVQVDARPEALEVGAEAYKNAAKTLFDLRDKRLFKTAAEDVGKVVIKRLNQVFEVVKSGDDYRLVSPENIRLTPNQWNRLVWTITGLKYERLYKPSVKLENKKAGDDKPALEITLYGASGSLLESLIVGSRDEDKGGFYARDGGEKGFKYNIDEKFVTKDIIGVLENLLGRE
;
A
#
# COMPACT_ATOMS: atom_id res chain seq x y z
N MET A 1 15.24 57.06 -37.41
CA MET A 1 14.92 57.94 -36.26
C MET A 1 16.22 58.38 -35.58
N LYS A 2 16.39 59.67 -35.23
CA LYS A 2 17.57 60.11 -34.47
C LYS A 2 17.59 59.41 -33.10
N PRO A 3 18.71 58.84 -32.63
CA PRO A 3 18.78 58.01 -31.42
C PRO A 3 18.22 58.69 -30.17
N GLY A 4 18.37 60.02 -30.03
CA GLY A 4 17.80 60.79 -28.91
C GLY A 4 16.27 60.73 -28.77
N ARG A 5 15.52 60.56 -29.88
CA ARG A 5 14.05 60.44 -29.81
C ARG A 5 13.59 59.09 -29.29
N ILE A 6 14.39 58.03 -29.48
CA ILE A 6 14.10 56.69 -28.96
C ILE A 6 14.31 56.67 -27.44
N TYR A 7 15.39 57.28 -26.94
CA TYR A 7 15.62 57.38 -25.49
C TYR A 7 14.54 58.18 -24.75
N ILE A 8 14.08 59.29 -25.35
CA ILE A 8 12.98 60.09 -24.78
C ILE A 8 11.66 59.30 -24.78
N ALA A 9 11.35 58.59 -25.87
CA ALA A 9 10.17 57.74 -25.95
C ALA A 9 10.21 56.60 -24.92
N SER A 10 11.37 55.94 -24.76
CA SER A 10 11.57 54.89 -23.76
C SER A 10 11.48 55.42 -22.32
N ALA A 11 12.03 56.60 -22.03
CA ALA A 11 11.92 57.22 -20.72
C ALA A 11 10.48 57.59 -20.37
N LEU A 12 9.72 58.11 -21.35
CA LEU A 12 8.28 58.38 -21.18
C LEU A 12 7.47 57.11 -20.96
N LEU A 13 7.76 56.02 -21.69
CA LEU A 13 7.11 54.73 -21.48
C LEU A 13 7.40 54.16 -20.09
N LEU A 14 8.63 54.27 -19.59
CA LEU A 14 8.98 53.85 -18.23
C LEU A 14 8.26 54.70 -17.16
N LEU A 15 8.13 56.00 -17.38
CA LEU A 15 7.37 56.89 -16.48
C LEU A 15 5.88 56.55 -16.46
N LEU A 16 5.27 56.29 -17.62
CA LEU A 16 3.87 55.88 -17.72
C LEU A 16 3.64 54.50 -17.10
N TYR A 17 4.56 53.55 -17.31
CA TYR A 17 4.52 52.26 -16.66
C TYR A 17 4.65 52.37 -15.14
N GLY A 18 5.57 53.21 -14.64
CA GLY A 18 5.73 53.48 -13.22
C GLY A 18 4.49 54.12 -12.59
N ALA A 19 3.86 55.07 -13.27
CA ALA A 19 2.62 55.70 -12.84
C ALA A 19 1.43 54.72 -12.84
N TYR A 20 1.34 53.86 -13.86
CA TYR A 20 0.34 52.79 -13.92
C TYR A 20 0.54 51.76 -12.80
N ALA A 21 1.78 51.30 -12.59
CA ALA A 21 2.11 50.37 -11.51
C ALA A 21 1.82 50.96 -10.12
N TYR A 22 2.07 52.25 -9.90
CA TYR A 22 1.69 52.94 -8.66
C TYR A 22 0.16 53.04 -8.49
N TYR A 23 -0.57 53.40 -9.55
CA TYR A 23 -2.03 53.47 -9.52
C TYR A 23 -2.66 52.10 -9.22
N ASP A 24 -2.16 51.04 -9.85
CA ASP A 24 -2.64 49.67 -9.67
C ASP A 24 -2.25 49.10 -8.29
N MET A 25 -0.99 49.22 -7.88
CA MET A 25 -0.51 48.65 -6.61
C MET A 25 -0.96 49.39 -5.36
N VAL A 26 -1.17 50.71 -5.43
CA VAL A 26 -1.51 51.51 -4.24
C VAL A 26 -3.00 51.85 -4.27
N ILE A 27 -3.47 52.59 -5.27
CA ILE A 27 -4.82 53.16 -5.24
C ILE A 27 -5.90 52.11 -5.52
N VAL A 28 -5.71 51.24 -6.51
CA VAL A 28 -6.69 50.19 -6.82
C VAL A 28 -6.71 49.16 -5.70
N LYS A 29 -5.55 48.66 -5.25
CA LYS A 29 -5.48 47.75 -4.10
C LYS A 29 -6.05 48.33 -2.81
N GLU A 30 -5.77 49.59 -2.47
CA GLU A 30 -6.35 50.22 -1.27
C GLU A 30 -7.87 50.37 -1.40
N ARG A 31 -8.39 50.72 -2.58
CA ARG A 31 -9.85 50.78 -2.82
C ARG A 31 -10.51 49.42 -2.80
N GLU A 32 -9.87 48.40 -3.36
CA GLU A 32 -10.35 47.02 -3.31
C GLU A 32 -10.33 46.50 -1.88
N ALA A 33 -9.26 46.75 -1.13
CA ALA A 33 -9.16 46.42 0.29
C ALA A 33 -10.22 47.16 1.12
N ALA A 34 -10.48 48.44 0.84
CA ALA A 34 -11.53 49.21 1.51
C ALA A 34 -12.94 48.69 1.17
N ARG A 35 -13.22 48.37 -0.10
CA ARG A 35 -14.49 47.74 -0.52
C ARG A 35 -14.67 46.35 0.08
N GLN A 36 -13.60 45.58 0.17
CA GLN A 36 -13.62 44.27 0.81
C GLN A 36 -13.87 44.41 2.31
N ALA A 37 -13.20 45.37 2.98
CA ALA A 37 -13.43 45.69 4.38
C ALA A 37 -14.89 46.09 4.66
N GLU A 38 -15.48 46.92 3.79
CA GLU A 38 -16.89 47.31 3.85
C GLU A 38 -17.87 46.15 3.56
N SER A 39 -17.40 45.05 2.96
CA SER A 39 -18.24 43.89 2.64
C SER A 39 -18.40 42.91 3.81
N PHE A 40 -17.50 42.96 4.80
CA PHE A 40 -17.59 42.12 5.99
C PHE A 40 -18.77 42.56 6.86
N LEU A 41 -19.51 41.57 7.35
CA LEU A 41 -20.70 41.79 8.17
C LEU A 41 -20.36 42.04 9.64
N LEU A 42 -19.21 41.54 10.10
CA LEU A 42 -18.69 41.74 11.44
C LEU A 42 -17.33 42.41 11.41
N SER A 43 -17.05 43.19 12.46
CA SER A 43 -15.72 43.67 12.78
C SER A 43 -15.29 42.97 14.07
N ILE A 44 -14.68 41.79 13.95
CA ILE A 44 -14.14 41.04 15.09
C ILE A 44 -12.64 40.79 14.95
N GLU A 45 -11.95 40.77 16.07
CA GLU A 45 -10.55 40.40 16.24
C GLU A 45 -10.46 38.99 16.86
N PRO A 46 -10.15 37.93 16.08
CA PRO A 46 -10.18 36.54 16.55
C PRO A 46 -9.46 36.27 17.87
N GLU A 47 -8.33 36.95 18.09
CA GLU A 47 -7.51 36.76 19.29
C GLU A 47 -8.16 37.31 20.56
N LYS A 48 -9.02 38.33 20.43
CA LYS A 48 -9.75 38.96 21.54
C LYS A 48 -11.05 38.24 21.89
N ILE A 49 -11.50 37.29 21.08
CA ILE A 49 -12.74 36.56 21.33
C ILE A 49 -12.58 35.66 22.56
N ILE A 50 -13.41 35.90 23.58
CA ILE A 50 -13.39 35.18 24.86
C ILE A 50 -14.65 34.37 25.14
N LYS A 51 -15.76 34.66 24.45
CA LYS A 51 -17.02 33.93 24.60
C LYS A 51 -17.82 33.97 23.30
N ILE A 52 -18.45 32.84 22.99
CA ILE A 52 -19.39 32.70 21.88
C ILE A 52 -20.68 32.11 22.45
N ALA A 53 -21.81 32.79 22.27
CA ALA A 53 -23.12 32.25 22.64
C ALA A 53 -23.94 31.98 21.37
N VAL A 54 -24.38 30.74 21.20
CA VAL A 54 -25.15 30.29 20.04
C VAL A 54 -26.55 29.90 20.52
N ASN A 55 -27.58 30.37 19.82
CA ASN A 55 -28.96 29.97 20.04
C ASN A 55 -29.66 29.79 18.69
N THR A 56 -30.02 28.55 18.33
CA THR A 56 -30.70 28.21 17.07
C THR A 56 -32.20 27.97 17.25
N GLY A 57 -32.75 28.27 18.42
CA GLY A 57 -34.11 27.90 18.83
C GLY A 57 -34.26 26.41 19.18
N GLN A 58 -33.58 25.51 18.46
CA GLN A 58 -33.52 24.07 18.76
C GLN A 58 -32.42 23.70 19.76
N SER A 59 -31.34 24.48 19.79
CA SER A 59 -30.19 24.28 20.67
C SER A 59 -29.67 25.64 21.12
N SER A 60 -29.24 25.74 22.38
CA SER A 60 -28.51 26.90 22.90
C SER A 60 -27.29 26.41 23.65
N PHE A 61 -26.14 27.06 23.46
CA PHE A 61 -24.93 26.76 24.21
C PHE A 61 -23.97 27.94 24.27
N VAL A 62 -23.05 27.88 25.23
CA VAL A 62 -22.02 28.90 25.45
C VAL A 62 -20.66 28.24 25.40
N LEU A 63 -19.80 28.77 24.52
CA LEU A 63 -18.36 28.51 24.52
C LEU A 63 -17.68 29.66 25.27
N GLN A 64 -16.77 29.34 26.18
CA GLN A 64 -16.00 30.32 26.92
C GLN A 64 -14.53 29.93 26.99
N LYS A 65 -13.66 30.91 26.74
CA LYS A 65 -12.21 30.80 26.89
C LYS A 65 -11.82 31.20 28.31
N LYS A 66 -11.16 30.30 29.05
CA LYS A 66 -10.55 30.59 30.36
C LYS A 66 -9.13 30.03 30.36
N ASP A 67 -8.16 30.84 30.77
CA ASP A 67 -6.74 30.47 30.80
C ASP A 67 -6.23 29.86 29.48
N GLY A 68 -6.72 30.38 28.35
CA GLY A 68 -6.36 29.90 27.02
C GLY A 68 -7.10 28.64 26.55
N VAL A 69 -7.92 28.01 27.40
CA VAL A 69 -8.67 26.79 27.07
C VAL A 69 -10.13 27.12 26.78
N TRP A 70 -10.63 26.60 25.67
CA TRP A 70 -12.05 26.71 25.31
C TRP A 70 -12.86 25.55 25.88
N SER A 71 -13.98 25.89 26.50
CA SER A 71 -14.94 24.92 27.04
C SER A 71 -16.36 25.34 26.71
N VAL A 72 -17.25 24.36 26.61
CA VAL A 72 -18.69 24.58 26.74
C VAL A 72 -19.00 24.75 28.24
N THR A 73 -19.73 25.81 28.59
CA THR A 73 -20.13 26.10 29.99
C THR A 73 -21.65 26.06 30.20
N ASP A 74 -22.43 26.08 29.13
CA ASP A 74 -23.88 25.91 29.16
C ASP A 74 -24.32 25.18 27.88
N PRO A 75 -25.24 24.19 27.95
CA PRO A 75 -25.94 23.68 29.14
C PRO A 75 -25.14 22.64 29.92
N VAL A 76 -23.93 22.32 29.48
CA VAL A 76 -23.06 21.30 30.08
C VAL A 76 -21.64 21.85 30.21
N GLU A 77 -20.93 21.42 31.26
CA GLU A 77 -19.51 21.71 31.45
C GLU A 77 -18.67 20.66 30.71
N ALA A 78 -18.05 21.04 29.59
CA ALA A 78 -17.26 20.12 28.77
C ALA A 78 -16.13 20.82 28.01
N GLU A 79 -15.02 20.11 27.76
CA GLU A 79 -13.98 20.59 26.85
C GLU A 79 -14.55 20.81 25.43
N ALA A 80 -14.13 21.91 24.80
CA ALA A 80 -14.52 22.23 23.42
C ALA A 80 -13.49 21.70 22.42
N ASP A 81 -13.97 21.39 21.21
CA ASP A 81 -13.13 21.10 20.05
C ASP A 81 -12.53 22.42 19.55
N ILE A 82 -11.26 22.64 19.86
CA ILE A 82 -10.56 23.90 19.57
C ILE A 82 -10.52 24.22 18.08
N ASP A 83 -10.38 23.21 17.23
CA ASP A 83 -10.32 23.40 15.78
C ASP A 83 -11.68 23.91 15.30
N LYS A 84 -12.77 23.30 15.79
CA LYS A 84 -14.12 23.75 15.45
C LYS A 84 -14.41 25.16 15.98
N VAL A 85 -13.94 25.52 17.18
CA VAL A 85 -14.08 26.88 17.73
C VAL A 85 -13.37 27.90 16.83
N ASN A 86 -12.13 27.61 16.43
CA ASN A 86 -11.35 28.48 15.55
C ASN A 86 -12.00 28.62 14.17
N ASP A 87 -12.54 27.54 13.61
CA ASP A 87 -13.28 27.57 12.35
C ASP A 87 -14.47 28.53 12.41
N ILE A 88 -15.24 28.52 13.51
CA ILE A 88 -16.38 29.44 13.70
C ILE A 88 -15.90 30.89 13.74
N ILE A 89 -14.86 31.19 14.52
CA ILE A 89 -14.33 32.54 14.68
C ILE A 89 -13.80 33.07 13.34
N ASN A 90 -13.02 32.27 12.62
CA ASN A 90 -12.47 32.66 11.32
C ASN A 90 -13.58 32.83 10.27
N MET A 91 -14.57 31.94 10.26
CA MET A 91 -15.71 32.07 9.35
C MET A 91 -16.55 33.32 9.64
N ALA A 92 -16.70 33.67 10.91
CA ALA A 92 -17.42 34.88 11.33
C ALA A 92 -16.66 36.15 10.96
N LYS A 93 -15.33 36.16 11.10
CA LYS A 93 -14.45 37.25 10.65
C LYS A 93 -14.55 37.45 9.14
N ASP A 94 -14.52 36.36 8.38
CA ASP A 94 -14.49 36.40 6.91
C ASP A 94 -15.90 36.42 6.28
N LEU A 95 -16.93 36.66 7.10
CA LEU A 95 -18.32 36.65 6.66
C LEU A 95 -18.64 37.91 5.86
N THR A 96 -18.84 37.76 4.56
CA THR A 96 -19.21 38.86 3.66
C THR A 96 -20.65 38.76 3.19
N GLY A 97 -21.33 39.90 3.09
CA GLY A 97 -22.66 39.99 2.48
C GLY A 97 -22.55 40.02 0.97
N GLU A 98 -23.04 38.99 0.27
CA GLU A 98 -22.98 38.91 -1.19
C GLU A 98 -23.98 39.86 -1.85
N ARG A 99 -25.18 39.96 -1.27
CA ARG A 99 -26.21 40.88 -1.74
C ARG A 99 -26.92 41.55 -0.59
N LYS A 100 -26.96 42.87 -0.61
CA LYS A 100 -27.74 43.68 0.33
C LYS A 100 -29.21 43.71 -0.10
N ILE A 101 -30.11 43.42 0.84
CA ILE A 101 -31.56 43.57 0.71
C ILE A 101 -31.93 44.82 1.53
N SER A 102 -31.96 46.00 0.91
CA SER A 102 -32.46 47.26 1.50
C SER A 102 -33.40 47.93 0.48
N GLY A 103 -34.47 48.65 0.82
CA GLY A 103 -35.13 49.01 2.07
C GLY A 103 -36.28 49.98 1.73
N GLY A 104 -37.52 49.49 1.72
CA GLY A 104 -38.75 50.29 1.77
C GLY A 104 -39.53 49.95 3.05
N ASP A 105 -40.64 50.65 3.34
CA ASP A 105 -41.41 50.54 4.58
C ASP A 105 -41.44 49.13 5.20
N ALA A 106 -40.98 49.05 6.45
CA ALA A 106 -40.93 47.87 7.32
C ALA A 106 -40.48 46.56 6.66
N ILE A 107 -39.21 46.18 6.85
CA ILE A 107 -38.75 44.82 6.57
C ILE A 107 -39.63 43.82 7.31
N LYS A 108 -40.33 42.97 6.54
CA LYS A 108 -41.12 41.88 7.09
C LYS A 108 -40.18 40.73 7.46
N LEU A 109 -39.62 40.79 8.67
CA LEU A 109 -38.74 39.76 9.21
C LEU A 109 -39.24 38.31 9.03
N PRO A 110 -40.56 38.02 9.16
CA PRO A 110 -41.08 36.67 8.91
C PRO A 110 -40.90 36.16 7.46
N GLU A 111 -40.83 37.03 6.45
CA GLU A 111 -40.61 36.62 5.05
C GLU A 111 -39.20 36.06 4.80
N TYR A 112 -38.29 36.25 5.76
CA TYR A 112 -36.89 35.85 5.68
C TYR A 112 -36.49 34.87 6.81
N GLY A 113 -37.45 34.39 7.61
CA GLY A 113 -37.19 33.56 8.79
C GLY A 113 -36.44 34.29 9.91
N LEU A 114 -36.46 35.62 9.92
CA LEU A 114 -35.73 36.46 10.87
C LEU A 114 -36.54 36.80 12.12
N ASP A 115 -37.78 36.31 12.23
CA ASP A 115 -38.63 36.35 13.43
C ASP A 115 -38.35 35.20 14.41
N LYS A 116 -37.81 34.07 13.91
CA LYS A 116 -37.32 32.94 14.70
C LYS A 116 -35.90 32.51 14.26
N PRO A 117 -34.93 33.43 14.34
CA PRO A 117 -33.62 33.20 13.76
C PRO A 117 -32.71 32.37 14.65
N ALA A 118 -31.66 31.82 14.04
CA ALA A 118 -30.45 31.45 14.79
C ALA A 118 -29.64 32.71 15.11
N THR A 119 -29.19 32.84 16.36
CA THR A 119 -28.42 33.98 16.84
C THR A 119 -27.06 33.51 17.34
N VAL A 120 -26.01 34.22 16.96
CA VAL A 120 -24.65 34.00 17.44
C VAL A 120 -24.12 35.32 17.97
N LEU A 121 -23.60 35.30 19.21
CA LEU A 121 -23.02 36.45 19.88
C LEU A 121 -21.54 36.19 20.12
N PHE A 122 -20.70 37.11 19.65
CA PHE A 122 -19.25 37.09 19.82
C PHE A 122 -18.86 38.18 20.82
N TYR A 123 -18.23 37.77 21.93
CA TYR A 123 -17.78 38.69 22.97
C TYR A 123 -16.26 38.81 22.93
N GLU A 124 -15.78 40.05 22.82
CA GLU A 124 -14.36 40.38 22.87
C GLU A 124 -13.92 40.85 24.25
N GLU A 125 -12.65 40.60 24.58
CA GLU A 125 -12.05 41.06 25.82
C GLU A 125 -12.01 42.60 25.86
N GLY A 126 -12.54 43.18 26.95
CA GLY A 126 -12.58 44.62 27.15
C GLY A 126 -13.75 45.36 26.47
N GLU A 127 -14.58 44.66 25.69
CA GLU A 127 -15.80 45.23 25.08
C GLU A 127 -17.06 44.94 25.91
N GLY A 128 -18.02 45.88 25.88
CA GLY A 128 -19.27 45.79 26.66
C GLY A 128 -20.43 45.08 25.94
N GLU A 129 -20.57 45.27 24.63
CA GLU A 129 -21.67 44.71 23.82
C GLU A 129 -21.13 43.69 22.82
N PRO A 130 -21.73 42.49 22.68
CA PRO A 130 -21.26 41.50 21.73
C PRO A 130 -21.60 41.88 20.29
N GLN A 131 -20.71 41.49 19.37
CA GLN A 131 -21.02 41.46 17.95
C GLN A 131 -22.04 40.35 17.69
N LYS A 132 -23.17 40.70 17.06
CA LYS A 132 -24.33 39.81 16.91
C LYS A 132 -24.57 39.48 15.44
N ILE A 133 -24.65 38.19 15.13
CA ILE A 133 -25.18 37.67 13.86
C ILE A 133 -26.55 37.04 14.12
N ILE A 134 -27.49 37.33 13.22
CA ILE A 134 -28.82 36.75 13.18
C ILE A 134 -28.98 36.07 11.81
N VAL A 135 -29.21 34.76 11.79
CA VAL A 135 -29.32 33.93 10.59
C VAL A 135 -30.76 33.43 10.47
N GLY A 136 -31.41 33.75 9.35
CA GLY A 136 -32.75 33.30 9.01
C GLY A 136 -32.78 32.14 8.03
N ASP A 137 -33.81 32.12 7.20
CA ASP A 137 -34.08 31.06 6.25
C ASP A 137 -33.12 31.07 5.05
N LYS A 138 -33.10 29.93 4.34
CA LYS A 138 -32.47 29.84 3.03
C LYS A 138 -33.28 30.64 2.01
N ASN A 139 -32.60 31.23 1.03
CA ASN A 139 -33.26 31.78 -0.15
C ASN A 139 -33.98 30.65 -0.92
N PRO A 140 -34.92 30.97 -1.85
CA PRO A 140 -35.65 29.94 -2.60
C PRO A 140 -34.77 28.98 -3.42
N ALA A 141 -33.57 29.41 -3.82
CA ALA A 141 -32.60 28.59 -4.54
C ALA A 141 -31.81 27.63 -3.62
N GLY A 142 -31.86 27.83 -2.30
CA GLY A 142 -31.15 27.04 -1.29
C GLY A 142 -29.65 27.32 -1.16
N SER A 143 -29.07 28.18 -2.01
CA SER A 143 -27.63 28.46 -2.07
C SER A 143 -27.15 29.51 -1.06
N GLU A 144 -28.04 30.38 -0.60
CA GLU A 144 -27.75 31.49 0.30
C GLU A 144 -28.74 31.51 1.47
N ARG A 145 -28.39 32.20 2.56
CA ARG A 145 -29.27 32.49 3.70
C ARG A 145 -29.39 33.98 3.94
N TYR A 146 -30.55 34.38 4.47
CA TYR A 146 -30.76 35.73 4.97
C TYR A 146 -30.05 35.94 6.30
N VAL A 147 -29.24 37.00 6.42
CA VAL A 147 -28.43 37.31 7.60
C VAL A 147 -28.59 38.79 7.97
N MET A 148 -28.69 39.10 9.26
CA MET A 148 -28.62 40.45 9.81
C MET A 148 -27.51 40.55 10.86
N THR A 149 -27.01 41.75 11.09
CA THR A 149 -26.06 42.05 12.17
C THR A 149 -26.58 43.12 13.12
N GLY A 150 -26.35 42.93 14.43
CA GLY A 150 -26.74 43.88 15.47
C GLY A 150 -28.23 44.23 15.52
N SER A 151 -28.54 45.52 15.72
CA SER A 151 -29.89 46.12 15.69
C SER A 151 -30.25 46.72 14.31
N GLY A 152 -29.42 46.48 13.29
CA GLY A 152 -29.58 47.07 11.97
C GLY A 152 -30.77 46.49 11.20
N HIS A 153 -31.55 47.35 10.54
CA HIS A 153 -32.62 46.96 9.62
C HIS A 153 -32.07 46.55 8.24
N GLN A 154 -30.93 45.88 8.15
CA GLN A 154 -30.33 45.51 6.87
C GLN A 154 -30.17 43.99 6.81
N VAL A 155 -30.83 43.39 5.83
CA VAL A 155 -30.76 41.96 5.56
C VAL A 155 -29.79 41.75 4.42
N TYR A 156 -28.88 40.80 4.56
CA TYR A 156 -27.92 40.39 3.54
C TYR A 156 -28.19 38.95 3.13
N LEU A 157 -27.86 38.60 1.90
CA LEU A 157 -27.67 37.23 1.49
C LEU A 157 -26.21 36.84 1.68
N VAL A 158 -26.00 35.69 2.29
CA VAL A 158 -24.69 35.10 2.57
C VAL A 158 -24.73 33.65 2.10
N SER A 159 -23.63 33.16 1.54
CA SER A 159 -23.51 31.74 1.17
C SER A 159 -23.97 30.79 2.28
N ASN A 160 -24.80 29.81 1.93
CA ASN A 160 -25.39 28.91 2.92
C ASN A 160 -24.34 28.14 3.73
N TRP A 161 -23.24 27.71 3.11
CA TRP A 161 -22.20 26.95 3.81
C TRP A 161 -21.40 27.81 4.80
N LYS A 162 -21.20 29.11 4.51
CA LYS A 162 -20.57 30.05 5.45
C LYS A 162 -21.47 30.29 6.65
N ALA A 163 -22.75 30.54 6.38
CA ALA A 163 -23.76 30.72 7.43
C ALA A 163 -23.90 29.46 8.30
N ASP A 164 -24.05 28.26 7.72
CA ASP A 164 -24.14 27.01 8.47
C ASP A 164 -22.88 26.75 9.33
N SER A 165 -21.70 27.17 8.87
CA SER A 165 -20.44 27.00 9.61
C SER A 165 -20.35 27.84 10.89
N ILE A 166 -21.06 28.97 10.98
CA ILE A 166 -21.10 29.85 12.16
C ILE A 166 -22.25 29.54 13.13
N ILE A 167 -23.23 28.71 12.72
CA ILE A 167 -24.34 28.23 13.59
C ILE A 167 -24.24 26.73 13.90
N PRO A 168 -23.13 26.24 14.47
CA PRO A 168 -22.95 24.82 14.71
C PRO A 168 -23.93 24.31 15.78
N ILE A 169 -24.09 22.99 15.83
CA ILE A 169 -24.82 22.33 16.92
C ILE A 169 -23.86 22.01 18.08
N LEU A 170 -24.41 21.88 19.30
CA LEU A 170 -23.62 21.58 20.51
C LEU A 170 -22.70 20.37 20.35
N PHE A 171 -23.13 19.32 19.64
CA PHE A 171 -22.31 18.13 19.41
C PHE A 171 -21.03 18.42 18.61
N GLU A 172 -21.06 19.37 17.66
CA GLU A 172 -19.93 19.64 16.78
C GLU A 172 -18.78 20.35 17.50
N VAL A 173 -19.10 21.19 18.47
CA VAL A 173 -18.15 22.04 19.21
C VAL A 173 -17.57 21.38 20.45
N ARG A 174 -18.03 20.18 20.82
CA ARG A 174 -17.51 19.43 21.97
C ARG A 174 -16.31 18.58 21.56
N GLU A 175 -15.34 18.45 22.45
CA GLU A 175 -14.23 17.51 22.27
C GLU A 175 -14.77 16.08 22.18
N LYS A 176 -14.51 15.44 21.04
CA LYS A 176 -15.00 14.10 20.70
C LYS A 176 -13.92 13.03 20.83
N ARG A 177 -12.64 13.39 20.90
CA ARG A 177 -11.55 12.45 21.14
C ARG A 177 -11.66 11.84 22.53
N LEU A 178 -11.48 10.53 22.61
CA LEU A 178 -11.51 9.80 23.88
C LEU A 178 -10.12 9.70 24.50
N PHE A 179 -9.11 9.47 23.66
CA PHE A 179 -7.70 9.53 24.02
C PHE A 179 -7.13 10.89 23.64
N LYS A 180 -6.33 11.49 24.54
CA LYS A 180 -5.68 12.78 24.28
C LYS A 180 -4.35 12.64 23.52
N GLY A 181 -3.74 11.46 23.57
CA GLY A 181 -2.49 11.17 22.88
C GLY A 181 -2.69 10.57 21.48
N GLU A 182 -1.66 10.70 20.65
CA GLU A 182 -1.62 10.13 19.30
C GLU A 182 -1.14 8.67 19.29
N THR A 183 -1.47 7.93 18.23
CA THR A 183 -1.15 6.49 18.12
C THR A 183 0.36 6.24 18.20
N GLU A 184 1.16 7.13 17.62
CA GLU A 184 2.62 7.06 17.56
C GLU A 184 3.26 7.20 18.94
N ALA A 185 2.61 7.93 19.85
CA ALA A 185 3.06 8.15 21.22
C ALA A 185 2.80 6.94 22.14
N VAL A 186 2.01 5.95 21.70
CA VAL A 186 1.76 4.75 22.49
C VAL A 186 3.05 3.92 22.59
N THR A 187 3.43 3.58 23.82
CA THR A 187 4.59 2.78 24.20
C THR A 187 4.23 1.37 24.68
N GLY A 188 2.98 1.18 25.10
CA GLY A 188 2.44 -0.09 25.55
C GLY A 188 0.93 -0.13 25.43
N PHE A 189 0.35 -1.32 25.32
CA PHE A 189 -1.11 -1.48 25.40
C PHE A 189 -1.53 -2.79 26.04
N LYS A 190 -2.75 -2.82 26.57
CA LYS A 190 -3.49 -4.04 26.93
C LYS A 190 -4.83 -4.03 26.24
N PHE A 191 -5.16 -5.14 25.59
CA PHE A 191 -6.45 -5.32 24.92
C PHE A 191 -7.15 -6.56 25.45
N ARG A 192 -8.46 -6.43 25.69
CA ARG A 192 -9.36 -7.52 26.03
C ARG A 192 -10.62 -7.45 25.19
N ALA A 193 -11.01 -8.57 24.60
CA ALA A 193 -12.33 -8.77 24.01
C ALA A 193 -12.85 -10.18 24.37
N GLY A 194 -13.89 -10.24 25.21
CA GLY A 194 -14.32 -11.52 25.79
C GLY A 194 -13.17 -12.21 26.54
N ASN A 195 -12.83 -13.44 26.11
CA ASN A 195 -11.73 -14.25 26.65
C ASN A 195 -10.36 -13.95 26.01
N PHE A 196 -10.34 -13.28 24.86
CA PHE A 196 -9.09 -12.89 24.21
C PHE A 196 -8.47 -11.73 24.98
N LYS A 197 -7.23 -11.91 25.43
CA LYS A 197 -6.42 -10.92 26.12
C LYS A 197 -5.03 -10.91 25.51
N VAL A 198 -4.49 -9.72 25.32
CA VAL A 198 -3.12 -9.53 24.82
C VAL A 198 -2.53 -8.27 25.44
N SER A 199 -1.23 -8.27 25.67
CA SER A 199 -0.47 -7.09 26.06
C SER A 199 0.80 -7.00 25.23
N ALA A 200 1.19 -5.79 24.87
CA ALA A 200 2.42 -5.55 24.14
C ALA A 200 3.09 -4.26 24.62
N GLN A 201 4.40 -4.19 24.40
CA GLN A 201 5.23 -3.03 24.70
C GLN A 201 6.26 -2.84 23.58
N LYS A 202 6.60 -1.59 23.28
CA LYS A 202 7.73 -1.27 22.40
C LYS A 202 9.03 -1.67 23.08
N ASP A 203 9.91 -2.30 22.32
CA ASP A 203 11.27 -2.62 22.74
C ASP A 203 12.23 -1.43 22.54
N LYS A 204 13.53 -1.64 22.79
CA LYS A 204 14.56 -0.60 22.67
C LYS A 204 14.77 -0.11 21.22
N ASN A 205 14.33 -0.89 20.23
CA ASN A 205 14.42 -0.59 18.81
C ASN A 205 13.11 0.00 18.26
N ASN A 206 12.17 0.36 19.15
CA ASN A 206 10.85 0.89 18.79
C ASN A 206 9.98 -0.12 18.01
N SER A 207 10.26 -1.43 18.13
CA SER A 207 9.45 -2.52 17.58
C SER A 207 8.51 -3.10 18.64
N TRP A 208 7.36 -3.62 18.23
CA TRP A 208 6.39 -4.18 19.18
C TRP A 208 6.77 -5.60 19.61
N ARG A 209 6.72 -5.84 20.93
CA ARG A 209 6.85 -7.16 21.54
C ARG A 209 5.60 -7.47 22.35
N LEU A 210 4.98 -8.62 22.09
CA LEU A 210 3.94 -9.16 22.96
C LEU A 210 4.58 -9.56 24.30
N THR A 211 3.94 -9.18 25.39
CA THR A 211 4.36 -9.48 26.78
C THR A 211 3.42 -10.46 27.46
N SER A 212 2.20 -10.63 26.94
CA SER A 212 1.21 -11.58 27.44
C SER A 212 0.21 -11.93 26.33
N PRO A 213 -0.27 -13.18 26.22
CA PRO A 213 0.01 -14.33 27.09
C PRO A 213 1.33 -15.05 26.77
N VAL A 214 1.99 -14.67 25.66
CA VAL A 214 3.29 -15.24 25.26
C VAL A 214 4.23 -14.10 24.95
N GLU A 215 5.47 -14.24 25.38
CA GLU A 215 6.52 -13.26 25.16
C GLU A 215 7.22 -13.47 23.81
N THR A 216 6.90 -12.65 22.81
CA THR A 216 7.45 -12.79 21.45
C THR A 216 7.37 -11.49 20.65
N GLY A 217 8.08 -11.41 19.52
CA GLY A 217 7.93 -10.29 18.58
C GLY A 217 6.52 -10.22 18.01
N ALA A 218 6.02 -9.00 17.82
CA ALA A 218 4.72 -8.76 17.21
C ALA A 218 4.88 -8.31 15.75
N ASP A 219 3.81 -8.46 14.96
CA ASP A 219 3.69 -7.80 13.66
C ASP A 219 3.33 -6.32 13.91
N ASP A 220 4.30 -5.43 13.72
CA ASP A 220 4.14 -3.99 13.98
C ASP A 220 2.95 -3.39 13.21
N ARG A 221 2.68 -3.87 11.99
CA ARG A 221 1.57 -3.37 11.18
C ARG A 221 0.23 -3.80 11.79
N ALA A 222 0.12 -5.05 12.21
CA ALA A 222 -1.08 -5.57 12.87
C ALA A 222 -1.34 -4.85 14.21
N VAL A 223 -0.30 -4.65 15.02
CA VAL A 223 -0.39 -3.90 16.29
C VAL A 223 -0.80 -2.45 16.05
N ASN A 224 -0.11 -1.72 15.16
CA ASN A 224 -0.45 -0.32 14.88
C ASN A 224 -1.87 -0.17 14.30
N GLY A 225 -2.33 -1.14 13.50
CA GLY A 225 -3.71 -1.21 13.02
C GLY A 225 -4.73 -1.38 14.16
N LEU A 226 -4.42 -2.18 15.18
CA LEU A 226 -5.23 -2.29 16.40
C LEU A 226 -5.23 -0.97 17.17
N LEU A 227 -4.06 -0.39 17.45
CA LEU A 227 -3.95 0.87 18.20
C LEU A 227 -4.74 1.99 17.53
N GLY A 228 -4.59 2.16 16.22
CA GLY A 228 -5.28 3.19 15.45
C GLY A 228 -6.80 3.12 15.59
N LYS A 229 -7.39 1.91 15.60
CA LYS A 229 -8.85 1.75 15.77
C LYS A 229 -9.38 2.28 17.11
N PHE A 230 -8.58 2.15 18.18
CA PHE A 230 -8.99 2.57 19.52
C PHE A 230 -8.59 4.00 19.85
N VAL A 231 -7.34 4.38 19.56
CA VAL A 231 -6.80 5.71 19.87
C VAL A 231 -7.51 6.80 19.05
N SER A 232 -7.81 6.54 17.78
CA SER A 232 -8.55 7.48 16.93
C SER A 232 -10.08 7.46 17.12
N ALA A 233 -10.59 6.61 18.03
CA ALA A 233 -12.02 6.52 18.26
C ALA A 233 -12.57 7.85 18.81
N LYS A 234 -13.61 8.35 18.14
CA LYS A 234 -14.32 9.58 18.53
C LYS A 234 -15.74 9.26 18.98
N ALA A 235 -16.23 10.05 19.93
CA ALA A 235 -17.63 10.05 20.31
C ALA A 235 -18.51 10.41 19.10
N SER A 236 -19.48 9.55 18.79
CA SER A 236 -20.57 9.79 17.84
C SER A 236 -21.86 10.24 18.55
N GLY A 237 -21.81 10.43 19.86
CA GLY A 237 -22.87 10.99 20.70
C GLY A 237 -22.47 11.01 22.17
N PHE A 238 -23.02 11.96 22.92
CA PHE A 238 -22.87 12.04 24.38
C PHE A 238 -24.18 11.57 25.01
N ILE A 239 -24.12 10.55 25.87
CA ILE A 239 -25.31 9.84 26.37
C ILE A 239 -25.62 10.27 27.80
N GLU A 240 -24.62 10.25 28.68
CA GLU A 240 -24.72 10.75 30.05
C GLU A 240 -23.45 11.51 30.41
N GLU A 241 -23.57 12.71 30.97
CA GLU A 241 -22.42 13.47 31.49
C GLU A 241 -21.90 12.88 32.79
N LYS A 242 -22.82 12.36 33.63
CA LYS A 242 -22.53 11.70 34.90
C LYS A 242 -23.31 10.40 34.98
N ALA A 243 -22.60 9.28 34.87
CA ALA A 243 -23.18 7.95 34.86
C ALA A 243 -23.76 7.58 36.22
N ALA A 244 -25.09 7.53 36.32
CA ALA A 244 -25.75 7.01 37.53
C ALA A 244 -25.81 5.48 37.55
N SER A 245 -25.76 4.83 36.38
CA SER A 245 -25.88 3.37 36.25
C SER A 245 -25.13 2.81 35.04
N PRO A 246 -23.78 2.74 35.08
CA PRO A 246 -22.95 2.22 33.98
C PRO A 246 -23.34 0.80 33.52
N GLY A 247 -23.87 -0.03 34.43
CA GLY A 247 -24.37 -1.37 34.13
C GLY A 247 -25.44 -1.44 33.04
N LYS A 248 -26.33 -0.43 32.93
CA LYS A 248 -27.35 -0.34 31.87
C LYS A 248 -26.73 -0.34 30.47
N TYR A 249 -25.51 0.18 30.37
CA TYR A 249 -24.77 0.32 29.11
C TYR A 249 -23.77 -0.83 28.90
N GLY A 250 -23.79 -1.85 29.76
CA GLY A 250 -22.85 -2.97 29.73
C GLY A 250 -21.42 -2.58 30.13
N LEU A 251 -21.23 -1.46 30.84
CA LEU A 251 -19.89 -0.97 31.21
C LEU A 251 -19.34 -1.59 32.51
N ASP A 252 -20.19 -2.17 33.36
CA ASP A 252 -19.74 -2.96 34.53
C ASP A 252 -19.08 -4.28 34.13
N LYS A 253 -19.50 -4.84 32.98
CA LYS A 253 -18.93 -6.04 32.35
C LYS A 253 -18.67 -5.73 30.88
N PRO A 254 -17.65 -4.91 30.59
CA PRO A 254 -17.45 -4.38 29.26
C PRO A 254 -17.17 -5.50 28.26
N ALA A 255 -17.74 -5.39 27.07
CA ALA A 255 -17.50 -6.30 25.96
C ALA A 255 -16.02 -6.26 25.53
N MET A 256 -15.42 -5.06 25.55
CA MET A 256 -14.02 -4.83 25.27
C MET A 256 -13.39 -3.83 26.23
N GLU A 257 -12.11 -4.00 26.51
CA GLU A 257 -11.28 -3.04 27.22
C GLU A 257 -10.00 -2.79 26.43
N PHE A 258 -9.60 -1.53 26.35
CA PHE A 258 -8.35 -1.14 25.72
C PHE A 258 -7.64 -0.12 26.60
N GLU A 259 -6.44 -0.46 27.07
CA GLU A 259 -5.57 0.41 27.84
C GLU A 259 -4.36 0.76 26.97
N ALA A 260 -4.10 2.05 26.78
CA ALA A 260 -2.91 2.56 26.10
C ALA A 260 -2.01 3.27 27.11
N ASP A 261 -0.71 3.05 26.99
CA ASP A 261 0.35 3.71 27.74
C ASP A 261 1.07 4.71 26.82
N PHE A 262 0.90 6.01 27.04
CA PHE A 262 1.53 7.09 26.28
C PHE A 262 2.90 7.49 26.83
N GLY A 263 3.49 6.65 27.69
CA GLY A 263 4.77 6.90 28.36
C GLY A 263 4.62 7.81 29.58
N LYS A 264 5.70 7.96 30.35
CA LYS A 264 5.74 8.76 31.59
C LYS A 264 4.61 8.43 32.60
N ASN A 265 4.19 7.16 32.62
CA ASN A 265 3.06 6.66 33.43
C ASN A 265 1.67 7.21 33.04
N ASP A 266 1.50 7.77 31.83
CA ASP A 266 0.18 8.14 31.29
C ASP A 266 -0.53 6.91 30.71
N LYS A 267 -1.28 6.21 31.58
CA LYS A 267 -2.10 5.06 31.20
C LYS A 267 -3.56 5.45 31.15
N GLN A 268 -4.15 5.32 29.97
CA GLN A 268 -5.55 5.65 29.71
C GLN A 268 -6.29 4.40 29.29
N LYS A 269 -7.45 4.14 29.87
CA LYS A 269 -8.23 2.94 29.62
C LYS A 269 -9.64 3.27 29.15
N LEU A 270 -10.01 2.72 28.00
CA LEU A 270 -11.35 2.78 27.43
C LEU A 270 -12.11 1.48 27.72
N LEU A 271 -13.30 1.63 28.29
CA LEU A 271 -14.27 0.55 28.47
C LEU A 271 -15.32 0.65 27.37
N ILE A 272 -15.60 -0.45 26.68
CA ILE A 272 -16.61 -0.52 25.61
C ILE A 272 -17.67 -1.54 26.00
N GLY A 273 -18.91 -1.07 26.08
CA GLY A 273 -20.06 -1.82 26.56
C GLY A 273 -20.94 -2.40 25.45
N ALA A 274 -22.24 -2.36 25.70
CA ALA A 274 -23.28 -2.93 24.85
C ALA A 274 -23.37 -2.25 23.47
N VAL A 275 -23.88 -3.01 22.50
CA VAL A 275 -24.21 -2.53 21.16
C VAL A 275 -25.56 -1.81 21.22
N THR A 276 -25.67 -0.67 20.56
CA THR A 276 -26.92 0.08 20.39
C THR A 276 -27.71 -0.42 19.19
N ASP A 277 -29.00 -0.08 19.09
CA ASP A 277 -29.89 -0.55 18.00
C ASP A 277 -29.39 -0.17 16.60
N ASP A 278 -28.64 0.94 16.48
CA ASP A 278 -28.01 1.42 15.23
C ASP A 278 -26.63 0.79 14.96
N GLY A 279 -26.22 -0.23 15.72
CA GLY A 279 -24.95 -0.93 15.57
C GLY A 279 -23.73 -0.21 16.14
N ASN A 280 -23.91 0.94 16.79
CA ASN A 280 -22.86 1.63 17.54
C ASN A 280 -22.62 0.96 18.91
N ARG A 281 -21.72 1.52 19.73
CA ARG A 281 -21.42 1.00 21.06
C ARG A 281 -21.39 2.09 22.11
N TYR A 282 -21.79 1.77 23.33
CA TYR A 282 -21.52 2.62 24.48
C TYR A 282 -20.07 2.49 24.93
N ALA A 283 -19.46 3.59 25.37
CA ALA A 283 -18.11 3.59 25.88
C ALA A 283 -17.90 4.63 26.99
N MET A 284 -16.88 4.40 27.80
CA MET A 284 -16.53 5.24 28.94
C MET A 284 -15.03 5.15 29.23
N MET A 285 -14.38 6.28 29.48
CA MET A 285 -13.00 6.29 29.98
C MET A 285 -13.00 5.86 31.44
N SER A 286 -12.12 4.93 31.79
CA SER A 286 -11.96 4.42 33.15
C SER A 286 -11.60 5.55 34.11
N GLY A 287 -12.29 5.64 35.24
CA GLY A 287 -12.13 6.72 36.22
C GLY A 287 -12.92 7.99 35.90
N GLY A 288 -13.57 8.06 34.73
CA GLY A 288 -14.54 9.11 34.39
C GLY A 288 -15.98 8.69 34.62
N GLU A 289 -16.90 9.66 34.54
CA GLU A 289 -18.35 9.44 34.69
C GLU A 289 -19.12 9.61 33.37
N LYS A 290 -18.46 10.04 32.30
CA LYS A 290 -19.10 10.36 31.02
C LYS A 290 -19.28 9.11 30.16
N ILE A 291 -20.52 8.85 29.74
CA ILE A 291 -20.86 7.78 28.80
C ILE A 291 -21.11 8.39 27.42
N VAL A 292 -20.42 7.83 26.44
CA VAL A 292 -20.53 8.23 25.04
C VAL A 292 -21.02 7.07 24.18
N ARG A 293 -21.53 7.40 22.99
CA ARG A 293 -21.68 6.45 21.89
C ARG A 293 -20.47 6.57 20.97
N ILE A 294 -19.95 5.47 20.47
CA ILE A 294 -18.86 5.41 19.49
C ILE A 294 -19.26 4.57 18.29
N ALA A 295 -18.67 4.86 17.13
CA ALA A 295 -18.96 4.15 15.89
C ALA A 295 -18.59 2.66 16.00
N GLY A 296 -19.57 1.76 15.83
CA GLY A 296 -19.33 0.31 15.94
C GLY A 296 -18.43 -0.23 14.83
N GLY A 297 -18.53 0.34 13.62
CA GLY A 297 -17.73 -0.04 12.46
C GLY A 297 -16.22 0.14 12.63
N ALA A 298 -15.77 1.03 13.53
CA ALA A 298 -14.35 1.20 13.84
C ALA A 298 -13.71 -0.11 14.36
N PHE A 299 -14.52 -0.96 14.99
CA PHE A 299 -14.13 -2.23 15.61
C PHE A 299 -14.40 -3.45 14.72
N ALA A 300 -14.65 -3.25 13.42
CA ALA A 300 -14.66 -4.34 12.46
C ALA A 300 -13.23 -4.90 12.25
N GLY A 301 -13.11 -6.21 12.06
CA GLY A 301 -11.82 -6.87 11.77
C GLY A 301 -10.80 -6.78 12.91
N LEU A 302 -11.26 -6.75 14.17
CA LEU A 302 -10.36 -6.84 15.32
C LEU A 302 -9.63 -8.19 15.33
N PRO A 303 -8.39 -8.23 15.83
CA PRO A 303 -7.70 -9.49 16.07
C PRO A 303 -8.52 -10.36 17.02
N ASP A 304 -8.69 -11.63 16.67
CA ASP A 304 -9.44 -12.63 17.45
C ASP A 304 -8.52 -13.59 18.22
N SER A 305 -7.21 -13.46 18.02
CA SER A 305 -6.21 -14.36 18.55
C SER A 305 -4.85 -13.67 18.69
N VAL A 306 -4.02 -14.24 19.56
CA VAL A 306 -2.63 -13.77 19.75
C VAL A 306 -1.85 -13.88 18.44
N ASN A 307 -2.08 -14.94 17.66
CA ASN A 307 -1.41 -15.17 16.37
C ASN A 307 -1.67 -14.05 15.35
N ALA A 308 -2.83 -13.41 15.37
CA ALA A 308 -3.12 -12.28 14.47
C ALA A 308 -2.23 -11.05 14.73
N LEU A 309 -1.58 -10.99 15.90
CA LEU A 309 -0.68 -9.91 16.29
C LEU A 309 0.80 -10.35 16.35
N ARG A 310 1.09 -11.64 16.24
CA ARG A 310 2.46 -12.15 16.30
C ARG A 310 3.19 -11.91 14.98
N ASP A 311 4.50 -11.75 15.07
CA ASP A 311 5.35 -11.90 13.90
C ASP A 311 5.38 -13.39 13.49
N LEU A 312 4.78 -13.69 12.35
CA LEU A 312 4.67 -15.04 11.79
C LEU A 312 5.72 -15.33 10.72
N ALA A 313 6.74 -14.48 10.55
CA ALA A 313 7.85 -14.75 9.65
C ALA A 313 8.59 -16.04 10.08
N VAL A 314 8.78 -16.96 9.13
CA VAL A 314 9.43 -18.25 9.41
C VAL A 314 10.95 -18.09 9.57
N ILE A 315 11.57 -17.28 8.71
CA ILE A 315 12.99 -16.93 8.74
C ILE A 315 13.16 -15.41 8.57
N LYS A 316 14.32 -14.88 8.99
CA LYS A 316 14.72 -13.49 8.79
C LYS A 316 16.13 -13.48 8.19
N ILE A 317 16.20 -13.54 6.86
CA ILE A 317 17.44 -13.59 6.08
C ILE A 317 17.27 -12.66 4.89
N GLU A 318 18.29 -11.85 4.58
CA GLU A 318 18.32 -11.07 3.34
C GLU A 318 18.69 -11.99 2.17
N PRO A 319 17.89 -12.06 1.09
CA PRO A 319 18.17 -12.94 -0.06
C PRO A 319 19.56 -12.73 -0.69
N GLU A 320 20.05 -11.49 -0.65
CA GLU A 320 21.36 -11.13 -1.19
C GLU A 320 22.51 -11.75 -0.39
N ASP A 321 22.34 -11.98 0.91
CA ASP A 321 23.35 -12.56 1.79
C ASP A 321 23.52 -14.07 1.60
N VAL A 322 22.57 -14.74 0.94
CA VAL A 322 22.58 -16.19 0.72
C VAL A 322 23.64 -16.58 -0.30
N LYS A 323 24.66 -17.32 0.13
CA LYS A 323 25.79 -17.79 -0.69
C LYS A 323 25.62 -19.22 -1.20
N GLU A 324 24.95 -20.06 -0.41
CA GLU A 324 24.68 -21.45 -0.77
C GLU A 324 23.22 -21.81 -0.47
N LEU A 325 22.65 -22.63 -1.34
CA LEU A 325 21.30 -23.16 -1.23
C LEU A 325 21.36 -24.66 -1.49
N SER A 326 20.78 -25.46 -0.59
CA SER A 326 20.57 -26.89 -0.80
C SER A 326 19.10 -27.21 -0.68
N VAL A 327 18.54 -27.92 -1.66
CA VAL A 327 17.15 -28.39 -1.65
C VAL A 327 17.16 -29.91 -1.73
N THR A 328 16.62 -30.57 -0.71
CA THR A 328 16.42 -32.02 -0.68
C THR A 328 14.93 -32.31 -0.75
N PHE A 329 14.47 -32.88 -1.86
CA PHE A 329 13.07 -33.18 -2.13
C PHE A 329 12.96 -34.58 -2.74
N ASP A 330 12.05 -35.40 -2.21
CA ASP A 330 11.83 -36.79 -2.65
C ASP A 330 13.13 -37.65 -2.67
N GLY A 331 14.03 -37.40 -1.73
CA GLY A 331 15.34 -38.08 -1.62
C GLY A 331 16.44 -37.51 -2.52
N ASP A 332 16.09 -36.76 -3.57
CA ASP A 332 17.05 -36.08 -4.43
C ASP A 332 17.55 -34.78 -3.78
N THR A 333 18.85 -34.49 -3.91
CA THR A 333 19.46 -33.27 -3.38
C THR A 333 20.09 -32.45 -4.51
N VAL A 334 19.74 -31.17 -4.55
CA VAL A 334 20.31 -30.16 -5.45
C VAL A 334 21.06 -29.15 -4.60
N LYS A 335 22.35 -28.95 -4.88
CA LYS A 335 23.17 -27.93 -4.21
C LYS A 335 23.56 -26.85 -5.20
N LEU A 336 23.45 -25.60 -4.76
CA LEU A 336 23.73 -24.42 -5.53
C LEU A 336 24.66 -23.49 -4.75
N VAL A 337 25.59 -22.86 -5.48
CA VAL A 337 26.49 -21.83 -4.95
C VAL A 337 26.34 -20.57 -5.80
N SER A 338 26.30 -19.41 -5.15
CA SER A 338 26.30 -18.14 -5.86
C SER A 338 27.72 -17.78 -6.30
N THR A 339 27.90 -17.35 -7.55
CA THR A 339 29.16 -16.81 -8.06
C THR A 339 29.07 -15.28 -8.13
N ASN A 340 30.17 -14.60 -7.76
CA ASN A 340 30.31 -13.14 -7.59
C ASN A 340 29.58 -12.52 -6.38
N ALA A 341 30.12 -12.74 -5.18
CA ALA A 341 29.72 -12.02 -3.95
C ALA A 341 30.27 -10.59 -3.84
N ASN A 342 31.04 -10.10 -4.84
CA ASN A 342 31.81 -8.86 -4.80
C ASN A 342 31.36 -7.82 -5.86
N GLY A 343 30.05 -7.56 -5.97
CA GLY A 343 29.52 -6.38 -6.68
C GLY A 343 29.17 -6.54 -8.17
N GLY A 344 29.24 -7.75 -8.74
CA GLY A 344 28.67 -8.08 -10.05
C GLY A 344 27.28 -8.72 -9.93
N GLU A 345 26.62 -8.95 -11.05
CA GLU A 345 25.33 -9.64 -11.08
C GLU A 345 25.46 -11.08 -10.54
N LYS A 346 24.72 -11.39 -9.48
CA LYS A 346 24.75 -12.69 -8.78
C LYS A 346 24.26 -13.80 -9.71
N LYS A 347 25.13 -14.78 -9.97
CA LYS A 347 24.79 -15.97 -10.76
C LYS A 347 24.75 -17.19 -9.85
N TRP A 348 23.96 -18.19 -10.21
CA TRP A 348 23.82 -19.42 -9.44
C TRP A 348 24.33 -20.61 -10.25
N LEU A 349 25.20 -21.42 -9.65
CA LEU A 349 25.72 -22.64 -10.23
C LEU A 349 25.24 -23.83 -9.41
N ILE A 350 24.61 -24.81 -10.06
CA ILE A 350 24.34 -26.10 -9.45
C ILE A 350 25.64 -26.91 -9.41
N THR A 351 26.01 -27.40 -8.23
CA THR A 351 27.24 -28.18 -8.00
C THR A 351 26.97 -29.68 -7.85
N GLU A 352 25.78 -30.04 -7.34
CA GLU A 352 25.32 -31.42 -7.18
C GLU A 352 23.84 -31.55 -7.62
N PRO A 353 23.42 -32.69 -8.20
CA PRO A 353 24.22 -33.88 -8.48
C PRO A 353 25.07 -33.76 -9.76
N VAL A 354 24.97 -32.65 -10.47
CA VAL A 354 25.65 -32.40 -11.74
C VAL A 354 25.99 -30.91 -11.86
N LYS A 355 27.21 -30.60 -12.30
CA LYS A 355 27.67 -29.23 -12.49
C LYS A 355 26.99 -28.58 -13.70
N THR A 356 26.24 -27.52 -13.50
CA THR A 356 25.42 -26.86 -14.55
C THR A 356 24.91 -25.50 -14.05
N ASP A 357 24.63 -24.57 -14.97
CA ASP A 357 24.04 -23.29 -14.61
C ASP A 357 22.62 -23.46 -14.06
N ALA A 358 22.27 -22.65 -13.06
CA ALA A 358 20.92 -22.57 -12.53
C ALA A 358 20.09 -21.50 -13.28
N ASP A 359 18.78 -21.72 -13.37
CA ASP A 359 17.84 -20.70 -13.81
C ASP A 359 17.70 -19.67 -12.68
N ARG A 360 18.32 -18.51 -12.87
CA ARG A 360 18.33 -17.45 -11.87
C ARG A 360 16.93 -17.03 -11.44
N VAL A 361 15.97 -16.94 -12.37
CA VAL A 361 14.61 -16.52 -12.04
C VAL A 361 13.95 -17.54 -11.12
N ALA A 362 14.20 -18.83 -11.34
CA ALA A 362 13.69 -19.89 -10.48
C ALA A 362 14.33 -19.87 -9.07
N VAL A 363 15.63 -19.62 -8.98
CA VAL A 363 16.34 -19.54 -7.68
C VAL A 363 15.92 -18.30 -6.90
N ASP A 364 15.90 -17.13 -7.53
CA ASP A 364 15.52 -15.87 -6.89
C ASP A 364 14.04 -15.91 -6.45
N GLY A 365 13.17 -16.53 -7.24
CA GLY A 365 11.78 -16.80 -6.87
C GLY A 365 11.66 -17.70 -5.63
N LEU A 366 12.44 -18.79 -5.57
CA LEU A 366 12.47 -19.67 -4.40
C LEU A 366 12.96 -18.94 -3.14
N LEU A 367 14.04 -18.15 -3.24
CA LEU A 367 14.57 -17.39 -2.11
C LEU A 367 13.55 -16.35 -1.61
N SER A 368 12.89 -15.65 -2.54
CA SER A 368 11.81 -14.73 -2.22
C SER A 368 10.65 -15.42 -1.50
N ASP A 369 10.21 -16.57 -1.99
CA ASP A 369 9.12 -17.34 -1.37
C ASP A 369 9.48 -17.80 0.05
N LEU A 370 10.74 -18.16 0.30
CA LEU A 370 11.21 -18.60 1.62
C LEU A 370 11.35 -17.45 2.62
N VAL A 371 11.93 -16.31 2.19
CA VAL A 371 12.13 -15.14 3.07
C VAL A 371 10.80 -14.46 3.40
N ASN A 372 9.86 -14.46 2.45
CA ASN A 372 8.52 -13.92 2.66
C ASN A 372 7.54 -14.93 3.27
N LEU A 373 8.01 -16.13 3.63
CA LEU A 373 7.16 -17.18 4.17
C LEU A 373 6.60 -16.78 5.54
N LYS A 374 5.27 -16.66 5.60
CA LYS A 374 4.53 -16.49 6.85
C LYS A 374 3.85 -17.79 7.27
N ALA A 375 4.01 -18.16 8.53
CA ALA A 375 3.23 -19.21 9.16
C ALA A 375 1.76 -18.78 9.28
N LYS A 376 0.84 -19.74 9.26
CA LYS A 376 -0.57 -19.52 9.64
C LYS A 376 -0.72 -19.37 11.15
N ARG A 377 0.06 -20.16 11.89
CA ARG A 377 0.10 -20.19 13.35
C ARG A 377 1.31 -21.00 13.80
N PHE A 378 1.65 -20.84 15.07
CA PHE A 378 2.48 -21.80 15.76
C PHE A 378 1.63 -23.04 16.11
N ALA A 379 2.01 -24.19 15.57
CA ALA A 379 1.34 -25.46 15.82
C ALA A 379 1.82 -26.11 17.13
N TYR A 380 3.07 -25.80 17.54
CA TYR A 380 3.68 -26.23 18.79
C TYR A 380 4.75 -25.23 19.23
N GLU A 381 4.81 -24.93 20.53
CA GLU A 381 5.76 -23.98 21.16
C GLU A 381 6.17 -24.42 22.58
N GLY A 382 6.19 -25.74 22.85
CA GLY A 382 6.65 -26.28 24.14
C GLY A 382 8.15 -26.58 24.15
N ASP A 383 8.70 -26.94 25.32
CA ASP A 383 10.15 -27.13 25.49
C ASP A 383 10.75 -28.26 24.62
N ARG A 384 9.95 -29.28 24.30
CA ARG A 384 10.42 -30.46 23.57
C ARG A 384 9.44 -30.88 22.49
N LEU A 385 9.78 -30.62 21.24
CA LEU A 385 9.01 -31.08 20.08
C LEU A 385 9.12 -32.61 19.94
N ASP A 386 8.01 -33.28 19.65
CA ASP A 386 8.00 -34.60 19.01
C ASP A 386 7.89 -34.43 17.49
N PRO A 387 8.98 -34.60 16.71
CA PRO A 387 8.97 -34.34 15.27
C PRO A 387 8.02 -35.27 14.49
N ALA A 388 7.70 -36.46 15.02
CA ALA A 388 6.83 -37.41 14.34
C ALA A 388 5.38 -36.90 14.20
N LEU A 389 4.89 -36.14 15.18
CA LEU A 389 3.54 -35.57 15.17
C LEU A 389 3.31 -34.56 14.03
N PHE A 390 4.39 -34.04 13.47
CA PHE A 390 4.38 -33.00 12.43
C PHE A 390 5.02 -33.49 11.12
N GLY A 391 5.42 -34.76 11.02
CA GLY A 391 6.11 -35.30 9.85
C GLY A 391 7.53 -34.74 9.65
N LEU A 392 8.17 -34.25 10.72
CA LEU A 392 9.49 -33.61 10.70
C LEU A 392 10.65 -34.59 10.98
N ASN A 393 10.35 -35.80 11.47
CA ASN A 393 11.33 -36.88 11.63
C ASN A 393 11.79 -37.45 10.28
N ASN A 394 10.88 -37.51 9.30
CA ASN A 394 11.15 -37.81 7.90
C ASN A 394 10.57 -36.69 7.03
N PRO A 395 11.25 -35.53 6.96
CA PRO A 395 10.70 -34.36 6.31
C PRO A 395 10.52 -34.60 4.82
N ALA A 396 9.36 -34.20 4.28
CA ALA A 396 9.03 -34.31 2.86
C ALA A 396 9.86 -33.34 1.99
N LEU A 397 10.44 -32.31 2.60
CA LEU A 397 11.35 -31.35 1.96
C LEU A 397 12.29 -30.79 3.03
N LYS A 398 13.58 -30.68 2.70
CA LYS A 398 14.58 -30.00 3.52
C LYS A 398 15.31 -28.96 2.68
N ILE A 399 15.37 -27.72 3.17
CA ILE A 399 16.10 -26.63 2.51
C ILE A 399 17.14 -26.10 3.48
N SER A 400 18.37 -25.90 3.03
CA SER A 400 19.43 -25.25 3.81
C SER A 400 19.96 -24.03 3.07
N LEU A 401 20.05 -22.90 3.77
CA LEU A 401 20.53 -21.61 3.27
C LEU A 401 21.78 -21.23 4.07
N LEU A 402 22.90 -21.00 3.38
CA LEU A 402 24.09 -20.40 4.00
C LEU A 402 24.08 -18.90 3.71
N ALA A 403 23.86 -18.06 4.72
CA ALA A 403 23.91 -16.60 4.62
C ALA A 403 25.04 -16.05 5.48
N GLY A 404 26.01 -15.37 4.86
CA GLY A 404 27.23 -14.95 5.57
C GLY A 404 28.04 -16.13 6.10
N ALA A 405 28.02 -16.34 7.43
CA ALA A 405 28.64 -17.48 8.13
C ALA A 405 27.60 -18.43 8.77
N ASN A 406 26.30 -18.09 8.66
CA ASN A 406 25.23 -18.81 9.35
C ASN A 406 24.49 -19.71 8.37
N THR A 407 24.26 -20.96 8.77
CA THR A 407 23.38 -21.89 8.03
C THR A 407 22.04 -21.98 8.71
N THR A 408 20.96 -21.73 7.97
CA THR A 408 19.57 -21.94 8.42
C THR A 408 18.95 -23.08 7.62
N THR A 409 18.34 -24.04 8.31
CA THR A 409 17.72 -25.22 7.70
C THR A 409 16.22 -25.23 7.96
N LEU A 410 15.41 -25.27 6.90
CA LEU A 410 13.97 -25.46 6.98
C LEU A 410 13.64 -26.93 6.69
N LYS A 411 12.93 -27.58 7.61
CA LYS A 411 12.36 -28.92 7.42
C LYS A 411 10.86 -28.80 7.26
N PHE A 412 10.33 -29.28 6.15
CA PHE A 412 8.91 -29.32 5.87
C PHE A 412 8.37 -30.72 6.15
N GLY A 413 7.38 -30.80 7.04
CA GLY A 413 6.66 -32.03 7.34
C GLY A 413 5.24 -31.99 6.79
N ILE A 414 4.72 -33.16 6.40
CA ILE A 414 3.35 -33.34 5.94
C ILE A 414 2.68 -34.39 6.80
N VAL A 415 1.48 -34.09 7.30
CA VAL A 415 0.67 -35.03 8.08
C VAL A 415 -0.71 -35.15 7.43
N SER A 416 -1.30 -36.35 7.49
CA SER A 416 -2.59 -36.72 6.89
C SER A 416 -2.57 -36.85 5.37
N VAL A 417 -3.03 -38.00 4.85
CA VAL A 417 -3.09 -38.28 3.39
C VAL A 417 -4.34 -37.65 2.75
N LYS A 418 -5.49 -37.64 3.45
CA LYS A 418 -6.77 -37.16 2.88
C LYS A 418 -6.92 -35.64 2.93
N LYS A 419 -6.36 -35.00 3.96
CA LYS A 419 -6.37 -33.54 4.16
C LYS A 419 -4.99 -33.13 4.68
N PRO A 420 -3.99 -33.00 3.79
CA PRO A 420 -2.63 -32.74 4.20
C PRO A 420 -2.52 -31.41 4.94
N ARG A 421 -1.82 -31.44 6.08
CA ARG A 421 -1.35 -30.25 6.78
C ARG A 421 0.16 -30.16 6.66
N PHE A 422 0.64 -28.94 6.48
CA PHE A 422 2.04 -28.66 6.18
C PHE A 422 2.65 -27.91 7.36
N TYR A 423 3.79 -28.40 7.81
CA TYR A 423 4.51 -27.84 8.94
C TYR A 423 5.93 -27.49 8.53
N VAL A 424 6.50 -26.47 9.14
CA VAL A 424 7.90 -26.09 9.00
C VAL A 424 8.54 -26.02 10.37
N GLN A 425 9.69 -26.66 10.50
CA GLN A 425 10.63 -26.43 11.59
C GLN A 425 11.87 -25.76 11.02
N VAL A 426 12.35 -24.74 11.72
CA VAL A 426 13.60 -24.06 11.36
C VAL A 426 14.68 -24.50 12.33
N ASP A 427 15.78 -24.98 11.78
CA ASP A 427 16.91 -25.61 12.44
C ASP A 427 16.46 -26.77 13.34
N ALA A 428 16.88 -26.75 14.60
CA ALA A 428 16.41 -27.66 15.65
C ALA A 428 15.64 -26.89 16.74
N ARG A 429 15.08 -25.73 16.40
CA ARG A 429 14.26 -24.97 17.34
C ARG A 429 13.00 -25.77 17.71
N PRO A 430 12.49 -25.66 18.95
CA PRO A 430 11.41 -26.52 19.42
C PRO A 430 10.05 -26.18 18.80
N GLU A 431 9.91 -25.08 18.06
CA GLU A 431 8.65 -24.69 17.45
C GLU A 431 8.37 -25.46 16.15
N ALA A 432 7.09 -25.83 15.96
CA ALA A 432 6.57 -26.27 14.68
C ALA A 432 5.55 -25.24 14.17
N LEU A 433 5.78 -24.72 12.97
CA LEU A 433 4.96 -23.68 12.34
C LEU A 433 4.03 -24.32 11.32
N GLU A 434 2.72 -24.07 11.38
CA GLU A 434 1.81 -24.51 10.32
C GLU A 434 1.87 -23.52 9.16
N VAL A 435 2.02 -24.00 7.92
CA VAL A 435 2.08 -23.18 6.70
C VAL A 435 0.99 -23.57 5.69
N GLY A 436 0.83 -22.76 4.65
CA GLY A 436 -0.05 -23.09 3.52
C GLY A 436 0.52 -24.21 2.64
N ALA A 437 -0.35 -24.93 1.92
CA ALA A 437 0.07 -25.93 0.93
C ALA A 437 0.93 -25.32 -0.18
N GLU A 438 0.61 -24.09 -0.60
CA GLU A 438 1.37 -23.36 -1.63
C GLU A 438 2.81 -23.07 -1.19
N ALA A 439 3.06 -22.81 0.10
CA ALA A 439 4.42 -22.64 0.61
C ALA A 439 5.28 -23.90 0.36
N TYR A 440 4.72 -25.08 0.61
CA TYR A 440 5.42 -26.34 0.33
C TYR A 440 5.61 -26.55 -1.18
N LYS A 441 4.55 -26.37 -1.99
CA LYS A 441 4.63 -26.57 -3.46
C LYS A 441 5.63 -25.64 -4.12
N ASN A 442 5.67 -24.38 -3.69
CA ASN A 442 6.61 -23.39 -4.23
C ASN A 442 8.05 -23.73 -3.83
N ALA A 443 8.26 -24.23 -2.61
CA ALA A 443 9.58 -24.57 -2.08
C ALA A 443 10.13 -25.91 -2.58
N ALA A 444 9.27 -26.86 -2.94
CA ALA A 444 9.63 -28.19 -3.42
C ALA A 444 10.15 -28.18 -4.87
N LYS A 445 11.35 -27.63 -5.07
CA LYS A 445 12.01 -27.57 -6.39
C LYS A 445 12.88 -28.80 -6.65
N THR A 446 12.82 -29.30 -7.87
CA THR A 446 13.70 -30.37 -8.37
C THR A 446 14.93 -29.79 -9.07
N LEU A 447 15.89 -30.66 -9.44
CA LEU A 447 17.02 -30.28 -10.32
C LEU A 447 16.53 -29.64 -11.62
N PHE A 448 15.46 -30.15 -12.21
CA PHE A 448 14.95 -29.65 -13.47
C PHE A 448 14.32 -28.26 -13.34
N ASP A 449 13.70 -27.96 -12.19
CA ASP A 449 13.10 -26.65 -11.92
C ASP A 449 14.16 -25.57 -11.71
N LEU A 450 15.26 -25.92 -11.06
CA LEU A 450 16.34 -24.99 -10.73
C LEU A 450 17.41 -24.86 -11.82
N ARG A 451 17.48 -25.77 -12.79
CA ARG A 451 18.48 -25.75 -13.87
C ARG A 451 18.11 -24.74 -14.95
N ASP A 452 19.11 -24.05 -15.51
CA ASP A 452 18.90 -23.25 -16.72
C ASP A 452 18.60 -24.15 -17.93
N LYS A 453 17.35 -24.05 -18.40
CA LYS A 453 16.84 -24.87 -19.50
C LYS A 453 17.05 -24.26 -20.88
N ARG A 454 17.65 -23.09 -21.00
CA ARG A 454 17.92 -22.47 -22.31
C ARG A 454 18.88 -23.35 -23.11
N LEU A 455 18.50 -23.62 -24.36
CA LEU A 455 19.31 -24.35 -25.31
C LEU A 455 20.38 -23.49 -25.96
N PHE A 456 20.17 -22.17 -25.98
CA PHE A 456 21.17 -21.20 -26.40
C PHE A 456 21.72 -20.45 -25.18
N LYS A 457 23.05 -20.42 -25.00
CA LYS A 457 23.70 -19.69 -23.89
C LYS A 457 24.20 -18.30 -24.29
N THR A 458 24.36 -18.09 -25.59
CA THR A 458 24.72 -16.83 -26.25
C THR A 458 23.74 -15.72 -25.91
N ALA A 459 24.25 -14.54 -25.55
CA ALA A 459 23.43 -13.36 -25.33
C ALA A 459 22.89 -12.83 -26.66
N ALA A 460 21.63 -12.37 -26.67
CA ALA A 460 20.98 -11.87 -27.89
C ALA A 460 21.76 -10.71 -28.57
N GLU A 461 22.47 -9.91 -27.78
CA GLU A 461 23.29 -8.79 -28.27
C GLU A 461 24.57 -9.21 -28.99
N ASP A 462 25.10 -10.40 -28.69
CA ASP A 462 26.30 -10.95 -29.32
C ASP A 462 26.00 -11.54 -30.71
N VAL A 463 24.72 -11.79 -31.01
CA VAL A 463 24.30 -12.35 -32.29
C VAL A 463 24.43 -11.30 -33.38
N GLY A 464 25.26 -11.59 -34.40
CA GLY A 464 25.42 -10.78 -35.60
C GLY A 464 24.80 -11.40 -36.85
N LYS A 465 24.59 -12.72 -36.86
CA LYS A 465 23.91 -13.42 -37.96
C LYS A 465 23.16 -14.65 -37.46
N VAL A 466 21.99 -14.88 -38.05
CA VAL A 466 21.14 -16.06 -37.83
C VAL A 466 20.93 -16.78 -39.15
N VAL A 467 21.17 -18.09 -39.17
CA VAL A 467 20.85 -18.96 -40.31
C VAL A 467 19.84 -19.99 -39.85
N ILE A 468 18.66 -20.02 -40.47
CA ILE A 468 17.63 -21.03 -40.22
C ILE A 468 17.43 -21.85 -41.48
N LYS A 469 17.46 -23.19 -41.38
CA LYS A 469 17.02 -24.08 -42.45
C LYS A 469 15.75 -24.80 -42.06
N ARG A 470 14.74 -24.75 -42.93
CA ARG A 470 13.45 -25.41 -42.72
C ARG A 470 12.83 -25.76 -44.07
N LEU A 471 12.35 -27.00 -44.23
CA LEU A 471 11.67 -27.46 -45.45
C LEU A 471 12.45 -27.14 -46.74
N ASN A 472 13.77 -27.37 -46.73
CA ASN A 472 14.71 -27.04 -47.83
C ASN A 472 14.85 -25.55 -48.17
N GLN A 473 14.30 -24.66 -47.35
CA GLN A 473 14.49 -23.21 -47.47
C GLN A 473 15.50 -22.73 -46.44
N VAL A 474 16.35 -21.78 -46.85
CA VAL A 474 17.34 -21.14 -45.98
C VAL A 474 16.93 -19.69 -45.76
N PHE A 475 16.89 -19.29 -44.49
CA PHE A 475 16.73 -17.92 -44.07
C PHE A 475 18.04 -17.45 -43.46
N GLU A 476 18.71 -16.51 -44.12
CA GLU A 476 19.95 -15.91 -43.61
C GLU A 476 19.66 -14.47 -43.25
N VAL A 477 19.84 -14.12 -41.98
CA VAL A 477 19.56 -12.78 -41.45
C VAL A 477 20.82 -12.22 -40.83
N VAL A 478 21.22 -11.02 -41.22
CA VAL A 478 22.48 -10.38 -40.80
C VAL A 478 22.20 -9.02 -40.16
N LYS A 479 22.95 -8.71 -39.11
CA LYS A 479 23.03 -7.40 -38.45
C LYS A 479 24.42 -6.81 -38.67
N SER A 480 24.48 -5.58 -39.15
CA SER A 480 25.71 -4.77 -39.26
C SER A 480 25.45 -3.35 -38.75
N GLY A 481 25.82 -3.08 -37.50
CA GLY A 481 25.42 -1.84 -36.82
C GLY A 481 23.89 -1.79 -36.66
N ASP A 482 23.29 -0.71 -37.17
CA ASP A 482 21.83 -0.50 -37.18
C ASP A 482 21.14 -0.98 -38.47
N ASP A 483 21.87 -1.66 -39.35
CA ASP A 483 21.32 -2.29 -40.55
C ASP A 483 21.03 -3.77 -40.32
N TYR A 484 19.76 -4.14 -40.49
CA TYR A 484 19.25 -5.49 -40.32
C TYR A 484 18.70 -5.95 -41.66
N ARG A 485 19.15 -7.10 -42.16
CA ARG A 485 18.73 -7.60 -43.47
C ARG A 485 18.47 -9.10 -43.44
N LEU A 486 17.35 -9.50 -44.03
CA LEU A 486 17.18 -10.83 -44.59
C LEU A 486 17.97 -10.85 -45.91
N VAL A 487 18.93 -11.77 -46.04
CA VAL A 487 19.79 -11.93 -47.21
C VAL A 487 19.28 -13.04 -48.13
N SER A 488 18.66 -14.06 -47.54
CA SER A 488 18.05 -15.20 -48.22
C SER A 488 16.75 -15.56 -47.50
N PRO A 489 15.66 -15.95 -48.18
CA PRO A 489 15.53 -16.18 -49.63
C PRO A 489 15.50 -14.90 -50.48
N GLU A 490 15.19 -13.76 -49.86
CA GLU A 490 15.02 -12.46 -50.50
C GLU A 490 15.88 -11.43 -49.76
N ASN A 491 16.38 -10.43 -50.48
CA ASN A 491 17.15 -9.33 -49.89
C ASN A 491 16.21 -8.24 -49.37
N ILE A 492 15.75 -8.37 -48.11
CA ILE A 492 14.76 -7.49 -47.48
C ILE A 492 15.41 -6.75 -46.30
N ARG A 493 15.23 -5.43 -46.25
CA ARG A 493 15.61 -4.63 -45.07
C ARG A 493 14.60 -4.83 -43.95
N LEU A 494 15.09 -5.18 -42.76
CA LEU A 494 14.29 -5.45 -41.58
C LEU A 494 14.30 -4.26 -40.63
N THR A 495 13.24 -4.18 -39.82
CA THR A 495 13.16 -3.28 -38.67
C THR A 495 13.93 -3.86 -37.47
N PRO A 496 14.37 -3.03 -36.51
CA PRO A 496 14.94 -3.51 -35.25
C PRO A 496 14.01 -4.47 -34.49
N ASN A 497 12.70 -4.25 -34.56
CA ASN A 497 11.71 -5.11 -33.90
C ASN A 497 11.64 -6.51 -34.52
N GLN A 498 11.67 -6.61 -35.86
CA GLN A 498 11.72 -7.91 -36.56
C GLN A 498 12.98 -8.69 -36.18
N TRP A 499 14.14 -8.01 -36.15
CA TRP A 499 15.40 -8.61 -35.70
C TRP A 499 15.33 -9.09 -34.24
N ASN A 500 14.91 -8.22 -33.32
CA ASN A 500 14.83 -8.54 -31.89
C ASN A 500 13.86 -9.70 -31.65
N ARG A 501 12.71 -9.72 -32.31
CA ARG A 501 11.74 -10.81 -32.22
C ARG A 501 12.36 -12.14 -32.67
N LEU A 502 13.10 -12.16 -33.78
CA LEU A 502 13.81 -13.35 -34.25
C LEU A 502 14.82 -13.86 -33.22
N VAL A 503 15.74 -13.00 -32.78
CA VAL A 503 16.82 -13.39 -31.89
C VAL A 503 16.29 -13.80 -30.53
N TRP A 504 15.32 -13.09 -29.95
CA TRP A 504 14.73 -13.44 -28.66
C TRP A 504 13.91 -14.73 -28.72
N THR A 505 13.21 -15.01 -29.82
CA THR A 505 12.49 -16.28 -29.99
C THR A 505 13.45 -17.46 -29.95
N ILE A 506 14.60 -17.35 -30.63
CA ILE A 506 15.62 -18.41 -30.66
C ILE A 506 16.35 -18.52 -29.33
N THR A 507 16.93 -17.42 -28.84
CA THR A 507 17.76 -17.44 -27.62
C THR A 507 16.94 -17.70 -26.36
N GLY A 508 15.62 -17.45 -26.40
CA GLY A 508 14.67 -17.81 -25.35
C GLY A 508 14.22 -19.27 -25.35
N LEU A 509 14.60 -20.08 -26.34
CA LEU A 509 14.17 -21.48 -26.44
C LEU A 509 14.69 -22.29 -25.25
N LYS A 510 13.76 -22.90 -24.52
CA LYS A 510 14.03 -23.84 -23.43
C LYS A 510 13.64 -25.26 -23.84
N TYR A 511 14.37 -26.26 -23.35
CA TYR A 511 13.93 -27.65 -23.47
C TYR A 511 12.88 -27.98 -22.39
N GLU A 512 11.96 -28.89 -22.73
CA GLU A 512 10.93 -29.38 -21.82
C GLU A 512 11.34 -30.68 -21.13
N ARG A 513 12.24 -31.47 -21.74
CA ARG A 513 12.73 -32.73 -21.16
C ARG A 513 14.18 -33.01 -21.58
N LEU A 514 14.87 -33.77 -20.74
CA LEU A 514 16.16 -34.39 -21.06
C LEU A 514 15.98 -35.89 -21.25
N TYR A 515 16.53 -36.43 -22.32
CA TYR A 515 16.66 -37.88 -22.47
C TYR A 515 17.84 -38.39 -21.64
N LYS A 516 17.66 -39.53 -20.96
CA LYS A 516 18.74 -40.16 -20.19
C LYS A 516 19.87 -40.58 -21.16
N PRO A 517 21.16 -40.39 -20.80
CA PRO A 517 22.31 -40.71 -21.65
C PRO A 517 22.35 -42.15 -22.19
N SER A 518 21.62 -43.09 -21.56
CA SER A 518 21.55 -44.50 -21.93
C SER A 518 20.63 -44.80 -23.11
N VAL A 519 19.76 -43.87 -23.52
CA VAL A 519 18.90 -44.06 -24.69
C VAL A 519 19.67 -43.58 -25.92
N LYS A 520 20.37 -44.50 -26.62
CA LYS A 520 20.72 -44.28 -28.02
C LYS A 520 19.42 -44.17 -28.81
N LEU A 521 18.88 -42.97 -28.94
CA LEU A 521 17.84 -42.68 -29.92
C LEU A 521 18.41 -43.07 -31.28
N GLU A 522 17.84 -44.08 -31.94
CA GLU A 522 18.27 -44.47 -33.27
C GLU A 522 18.16 -43.24 -34.17
N ASN A 523 19.27 -42.78 -34.76
CA ASN A 523 19.34 -41.52 -35.51
C ASN A 523 18.22 -41.39 -36.58
N LYS A 524 17.76 -42.51 -37.15
CA LYS A 524 16.62 -42.54 -38.08
C LYS A 524 15.28 -42.19 -37.43
N LYS A 525 15.03 -42.65 -36.21
CA LYS A 525 13.79 -42.34 -35.48
C LYS A 525 13.75 -40.88 -35.04
N ALA A 526 14.91 -40.32 -34.71
CA ALA A 526 15.05 -38.91 -34.33
C ALA A 526 15.22 -37.95 -35.53
N GLY A 527 15.25 -38.45 -36.78
CA GLY A 527 15.27 -37.62 -37.98
C GLY A 527 16.58 -36.87 -38.25
N ASP A 528 17.73 -37.44 -37.92
CA ASP A 528 19.06 -36.81 -38.12
C ASP A 528 19.41 -36.61 -39.61
N ASP A 529 18.87 -37.47 -40.48
CA ASP A 529 19.03 -37.42 -41.94
C ASP A 529 18.10 -36.40 -42.63
N LYS A 530 17.01 -36.01 -41.95
CA LYS A 530 16.05 -35.00 -42.42
C LYS A 530 15.58 -34.13 -41.25
N PRO A 531 16.40 -33.18 -40.78
CA PRO A 531 16.02 -32.28 -39.71
C PRO A 531 14.75 -31.48 -40.05
N ALA A 532 13.86 -31.33 -39.06
CA ALA A 532 12.69 -30.47 -39.21
C ALA A 532 13.07 -28.98 -39.19
N LEU A 533 14.17 -28.65 -38.49
CA LEU A 533 14.67 -27.29 -38.34
C LEU A 533 16.16 -27.31 -37.94
N GLU A 534 16.98 -26.52 -38.61
CA GLU A 534 18.35 -26.22 -38.19
C GLU A 534 18.47 -24.73 -37.90
N ILE A 535 19.12 -24.36 -36.81
CA ILE A 535 19.38 -22.97 -36.44
C ILE A 535 20.87 -22.81 -36.13
N THR A 536 21.50 -21.81 -36.72
CA THR A 536 22.91 -21.49 -36.47
C THR A 536 23.05 -20.00 -36.17
N LEU A 537 23.70 -19.68 -35.05
CA LEU A 537 23.99 -18.32 -34.61
C LEU A 537 25.47 -18.01 -34.84
N TYR A 538 25.75 -16.83 -35.38
CA TYR A 538 27.10 -16.31 -35.58
C TYR A 538 27.23 -14.92 -34.96
N GLY A 539 28.44 -14.58 -34.53
CA GLY A 539 28.79 -13.24 -34.05
C GLY A 539 28.94 -12.25 -35.21
N ALA A 540 29.08 -10.96 -34.89
CA ALA A 540 29.25 -9.90 -35.90
C ALA A 540 30.51 -10.09 -36.77
N SER A 541 31.56 -10.75 -36.25
CA SER A 541 32.76 -11.12 -36.99
C SER A 541 32.60 -12.35 -37.90
N GLY A 542 31.44 -13.00 -37.87
CA GLY A 542 31.18 -14.25 -38.58
C GLY A 542 31.63 -15.51 -37.85
N SER A 543 32.14 -15.41 -36.61
CA SER A 543 32.45 -16.58 -35.77
C SER A 543 31.19 -17.35 -35.42
N LEU A 544 31.23 -18.69 -35.54
CA LEU A 544 30.15 -19.55 -35.05
C LEU A 544 30.01 -19.39 -33.53
N LEU A 545 28.80 -19.08 -33.06
CA LEU A 545 28.49 -19.02 -31.63
C LEU A 545 27.91 -20.36 -31.20
N GLU A 546 26.73 -20.71 -31.70
CA GLU A 546 25.99 -21.91 -31.30
C GLU A 546 25.13 -22.43 -32.44
N SER A 547 24.77 -23.72 -32.40
CA SER A 547 23.91 -24.33 -33.40
C SER A 547 22.99 -25.37 -32.77
N LEU A 548 21.78 -25.47 -33.29
CA LEU A 548 20.75 -26.40 -32.84
C LEU A 548 20.16 -27.15 -34.03
N ILE A 549 20.08 -28.47 -33.90
CA ILE A 549 19.41 -29.35 -34.85
C ILE A 549 18.17 -29.94 -34.19
N VAL A 550 17.02 -29.69 -34.81
CA VAL A 550 15.73 -30.23 -34.40
C VAL A 550 15.33 -31.32 -35.38
N GLY A 551 15.12 -32.50 -34.83
CA GLY A 551 14.81 -33.73 -35.53
C GLY A 551 13.32 -33.92 -35.77
N SER A 552 12.88 -35.17 -35.73
CA SER A 552 11.47 -35.56 -35.83
C SER A 552 10.68 -35.21 -34.55
N ARG A 553 9.35 -35.28 -34.66
CA ARG A 553 8.42 -35.18 -33.53
C ARG A 553 8.57 -36.41 -32.62
N ASP A 554 8.57 -36.23 -31.31
CA ASP A 554 8.43 -37.33 -30.36
C ASP A 554 6.95 -37.69 -30.23
N GLU A 555 6.51 -38.76 -30.89
CA GLU A 555 5.11 -39.19 -30.88
C GLU A 555 4.62 -39.67 -29.52
N ASP A 556 5.52 -40.14 -28.65
CA ASP A 556 5.17 -40.68 -27.34
C ASP A 556 5.01 -39.57 -26.29
N LYS A 557 5.83 -38.52 -26.37
CA LYS A 557 5.91 -37.46 -25.36
C LYS A 557 5.42 -36.09 -25.85
N GLY A 558 5.12 -35.96 -27.14
CA GLY A 558 4.93 -34.67 -27.79
C GLY A 558 6.24 -33.90 -27.94
N GLY A 559 6.20 -32.78 -28.65
CA GLY A 559 7.39 -31.96 -28.90
C GLY A 559 8.33 -32.56 -29.94
N PHE A 560 9.54 -32.02 -30.04
CA PHE A 560 10.55 -32.44 -31.01
C PHE A 560 11.85 -32.83 -30.34
N TYR A 561 12.55 -33.81 -30.92
CA TYR A 561 13.92 -34.12 -30.54
C TYR A 561 14.84 -32.95 -30.94
N ALA A 562 15.73 -32.52 -30.04
CA ALA A 562 16.75 -31.53 -30.35
C ALA A 562 18.14 -31.91 -29.81
N ARG A 563 19.17 -31.43 -30.51
CA ARG A 563 20.59 -31.56 -30.13
C ARG A 563 21.36 -30.29 -30.48
N ASP A 564 22.44 -30.07 -29.75
CA ASP A 564 23.49 -29.17 -30.21
C ASP A 564 24.04 -29.68 -31.55
N GLY A 565 24.25 -28.78 -32.51
CA GLY A 565 24.75 -29.14 -33.83
C GLY A 565 26.14 -29.79 -33.81
N GLY A 566 26.97 -29.49 -32.81
CA GLY A 566 28.29 -30.11 -32.59
C GLY A 566 28.23 -31.51 -31.97
N GLU A 567 27.07 -31.93 -31.45
CA GLU A 567 26.89 -33.22 -30.79
C GLU A 567 26.15 -34.23 -31.68
N LYS A 568 26.54 -35.51 -31.62
CA LYS A 568 25.96 -36.56 -32.48
C LYS A 568 24.61 -37.10 -32.02
N GLY A 569 24.17 -36.79 -30.80
CA GLY A 569 23.00 -37.43 -30.18
C GLY A 569 21.93 -36.43 -29.76
N PHE A 570 20.67 -36.79 -30.00
CA PHE A 570 19.50 -36.06 -29.48
C PHE A 570 19.40 -36.21 -27.97
N LYS A 571 19.42 -35.07 -27.27
CA LYS A 571 19.44 -35.01 -25.79
C LYS A 571 18.23 -34.28 -25.22
N TYR A 572 17.61 -33.42 -26.01
CA TYR A 572 16.56 -32.51 -25.56
C TYR A 572 15.25 -32.84 -26.25
N ASN A 573 14.15 -32.64 -25.53
CA ASN A 573 12.82 -32.49 -26.11
C ASN A 573 12.42 -31.01 -26.02
N ILE A 574 11.96 -30.42 -27.10
CA ILE A 574 11.51 -29.02 -27.15
C ILE A 574 10.02 -28.93 -27.50
N ASP A 575 9.39 -27.83 -27.06
CA ASP A 575 7.97 -27.58 -27.29
C ASP A 575 7.62 -27.62 -28.79
N GLU A 576 6.55 -28.33 -29.11
CA GLU A 576 5.99 -28.42 -30.46
C GLU A 576 5.60 -27.05 -31.01
N LYS A 577 5.08 -26.17 -30.15
CA LYS A 577 4.67 -24.81 -30.54
C LYS A 577 5.84 -24.00 -31.07
N PHE A 578 7.05 -24.18 -30.52
CA PHE A 578 8.23 -23.49 -31.03
C PHE A 578 8.46 -23.81 -32.51
N VAL A 579 8.42 -25.09 -32.87
CA VAL A 579 8.72 -25.58 -34.22
C VAL A 579 7.56 -25.32 -35.20
N THR A 580 6.33 -25.43 -34.73
CA THR A 580 5.12 -25.41 -35.58
C THR A 580 4.45 -24.06 -35.69
N LYS A 581 4.72 -23.14 -34.76
CA LYS A 581 4.07 -21.82 -34.71
C LYS A 581 5.07 -20.69 -34.54
N ASP A 582 5.88 -20.72 -33.49
CA ASP A 582 6.67 -19.54 -33.12
C ASP A 582 7.75 -19.23 -34.17
N ILE A 583 8.51 -20.25 -34.61
CA ILE A 583 9.50 -20.07 -35.68
C ILE A 583 8.84 -19.72 -37.02
N ILE A 584 7.68 -20.31 -37.33
CA ILE A 584 6.98 -20.00 -38.59
C ILE A 584 6.55 -18.53 -38.59
N GLY A 585 5.89 -18.08 -37.53
CA GLY A 585 5.42 -16.70 -37.42
C GLY A 585 6.58 -15.69 -37.41
N VAL A 586 7.73 -16.05 -36.86
CA VAL A 586 8.95 -15.21 -36.98
C VAL A 586 9.41 -15.14 -38.44
N LEU A 587 9.50 -16.27 -39.15
CA LEU A 587 9.94 -16.29 -40.55
C LEU A 587 8.98 -15.56 -41.49
N GLU A 588 7.66 -15.69 -41.29
CA GLU A 588 6.64 -14.94 -42.02
C GLU A 588 6.75 -13.44 -41.77
N ASN A 589 6.99 -13.06 -40.51
CA ASN A 589 7.21 -11.67 -40.12
C ASN A 589 8.48 -11.08 -40.78
N LEU A 590 9.54 -11.88 -41.00
CA LEU A 590 10.72 -11.43 -41.77
C LEU A 590 10.40 -11.16 -43.24
N LEU A 591 9.47 -11.91 -43.82
CA LEU A 591 9.02 -11.75 -45.21
C LEU A 591 7.93 -10.67 -45.37
N GLY A 592 7.53 -9.99 -44.28
CA GLY A 592 6.48 -8.97 -44.32
C GLY A 592 5.06 -9.52 -44.54
N ARG A 593 4.82 -10.78 -44.17
CA ARG A 593 3.51 -11.43 -44.23
C ARG A 593 2.96 -11.50 -42.79
N GLU A 594 1.81 -10.85 -42.55
CA GLU A 594 1.10 -10.92 -41.26
C GLU A 594 0.09 -12.06 -41.20
#